data_AF-A0A0Q5EFQ0-F1
#
_entry.id   AF-A0A0Q5EFQ0-F1
#
_cell.length_a   1.000
_cell.length_b   1.000
_cell.length_c   1.000
_cell.angle_alpha   90.00
_cell.angle_beta   90.00
_cell.angle_gamma   90.00
#
_symmetry.space_group_name_H-M   'P 1'
#
loop_
_entity.id
_entity.type
_entity.pdbx_description
1 polymer ?
#
loop_
_entity_poly.entity_id
_entity_poly.type
_entity_poly.pdbx_seq_one_letter_code
_entity_poly.pdbx_strand_id
1 'polypeptide(L)'
;MAVDYDSWTMGSWSPQTAEEALAVLEARARCVQAVLSALDTGIAGFVRSRSGLDWVGPAALEFSWAADDLVRQLREASSALDEALRRSRGAASAISAGIDG
;
A
#
# COMPACT_ATOMS: atom_id res chain seq x y z
N MET A 1 18.31 28.73 -31.43
CA MET A 1 17.09 28.96 -30.65
C MET A 1 17.24 28.11 -29.39
N ALA A 2 17.80 28.70 -28.33
CA ALA A 2 17.96 28.03 -27.05
C ALA A 2 16.57 28.03 -26.39
N VAL A 3 16.07 26.85 -26.05
CA VAL A 3 14.85 26.73 -25.26
C VAL A 3 15.29 27.06 -23.83
N ASP A 4 14.95 28.27 -23.38
CA ASP A 4 14.98 28.62 -21.96
C ASP A 4 14.13 27.58 -21.23
N TYR A 5 14.81 26.72 -20.48
CA TYR A 5 14.17 25.78 -19.58
C TYR A 5 13.73 26.59 -18.38
N ASP A 6 12.59 27.25 -18.54
CA ASP A 6 11.97 28.08 -17.52
C ASP A 6 11.85 27.27 -16.23
N SER A 7 12.27 27.91 -15.16
CA SER A 7 12.32 27.44 -13.79
C SER A 7 10.91 27.17 -13.25
N TRP A 8 10.26 26.13 -13.74
CA TRP A 8 9.10 25.54 -13.09
C TRP A 8 9.59 24.87 -11.82
N THR A 9 9.72 25.68 -10.77
CA THR A 9 9.61 25.27 -9.37
C THR A 9 10.12 23.85 -9.14
N MET A 10 11.44 23.69 -9.30
CA MET A 10 12.22 22.73 -8.55
C MET A 10 12.02 23.17 -7.09
N GLY A 11 10.84 22.89 -6.53
CA GLY A 11 10.61 23.01 -5.11
C GLY A 11 11.64 22.08 -4.52
N SER A 12 12.69 22.65 -3.94
CA SER A 12 13.76 21.90 -3.32
C SER A 12 13.07 20.92 -2.38
N TRP A 13 13.11 19.63 -2.71
CA TRP A 13 12.67 18.60 -1.79
C TRP A 13 13.67 18.66 -0.65
N SER A 14 13.33 19.40 0.40
CA SER A 14 14.13 19.40 1.61
C SER A 14 14.12 17.97 2.16
N PRO A 15 15.20 17.52 2.82
CA PRO A 15 15.22 16.23 3.52
C PRO A 15 13.97 16.04 4.38
N GLN A 16 13.50 17.12 5.03
CA GLN A 16 12.28 17.13 5.82
C GLN A 16 11.02 16.78 5.02
N THR A 17 10.81 17.36 3.83
CA THR A 17 9.67 16.97 2.97
C THR A 17 9.74 15.53 2.47
N ALA A 18 10.95 15.00 2.24
CA ALA A 18 11.13 13.59 1.85
C ALA A 18 10.82 12.63 3.02
N GLU A 19 11.25 12.99 4.23
CA GLU A 19 10.94 12.25 5.46
C GLU A 19 9.44 12.26 5.79
N GLU A 20 8.77 13.41 5.66
CA GLU A 20 7.32 13.53 5.85
C GLU A 20 6.55 12.66 4.85
N ALA A 21 6.93 12.69 3.57
CA ALA A 21 6.33 11.85 2.54
C ALA A 21 6.55 10.35 2.84
N LEU A 22 7.75 9.97 3.28
CA LEU A 22 8.06 8.61 3.69
C LEU A 22 7.20 8.16 4.88
N ALA A 23 7.06 9.00 5.91
CA ALA A 23 6.25 8.70 7.08
C ALA A 23 4.77 8.47 6.73
N VAL A 24 4.22 9.26 5.80
CA VAL A 24 2.86 9.06 5.27
C VAL A 24 2.74 7.71 4.56
N LEU A 25 3.68 7.37 3.67
CA LEU A 25 3.67 6.09 2.95
C LEU A 25 3.76 4.91 3.91
N GLU A 26 4.59 4.99 4.95
CA GLU A 26 4.72 3.93 5.95
C GLU A 26 3.44 3.76 6.77
N ALA A 27 2.79 4.87 7.13
CA ALA A 27 1.50 4.83 7.82
C ALA A 27 0.42 4.17 6.94
N ARG A 28 0.42 4.45 5.64
CA ARG A 28 -0.51 3.82 4.68
C ARG A 28 -0.24 2.33 4.51
N ALA A 29 1.02 1.91 4.41
CA ALA A 29 1.38 0.50 4.31
C ALA A 29 0.94 -0.29 5.55
N ARG A 30 1.18 0.25 6.77
CA ARG A 30 0.69 -0.36 8.03
C ARG A 30 -0.83 -0.48 8.05
N CYS A 31 -1.55 0.52 7.56
CA CYS A 31 -3.02 0.49 7.47
C CYS A 31 -3.50 -0.64 6.54
N VAL A 32 -2.93 -0.77 5.34
CA VAL A 32 -3.28 -1.84 4.40
C VAL A 32 -2.97 -3.22 4.99
N GLN A 33 -1.84 -3.38 5.65
CA GLN A 33 -1.46 -4.64 6.30
C GLN A 33 -2.45 -5.04 7.41
N ALA A 34 -2.92 -4.07 8.21
CA ALA A 34 -3.93 -4.32 9.24
C ALA A 34 -5.26 -4.77 8.64
N VAL A 35 -5.71 -4.13 7.54
CA VAL A 35 -6.94 -4.53 6.83
C VAL A 35 -6.81 -5.94 6.25
N LEU A 36 -5.68 -6.25 5.61
CA LEU A 36 -5.40 -7.59 5.08
C LEU A 36 -5.47 -8.67 6.16
N SER A 37 -4.82 -8.44 7.31
CA SER A 37 -4.84 -9.39 8.43
C SER A 37 -6.25 -9.62 8.99
N ALA A 38 -7.06 -8.57 9.07
CA ALA A 38 -8.44 -8.68 9.54
C ALA A 38 -9.32 -9.46 8.55
N LEU A 39 -9.16 -9.19 7.25
CA LEU A 39 -9.91 -9.88 6.19
C LEU A 39 -9.53 -11.35 6.06
N ASP A 40 -8.23 -11.69 6.06
CA ASP A 40 -7.78 -13.09 6.02
C ASP A 40 -8.36 -13.89 7.20
N THR A 41 -8.41 -13.27 8.40
CA THR A 41 -9.03 -13.88 9.58
C THR A 41 -10.53 -14.08 9.39
N GLY A 42 -11.24 -13.07 8.88
CA GLY A 42 -12.68 -13.11 8.63
C GLY A 42 -13.06 -14.18 7.59
N ILE A 43 -12.32 -14.27 6.49
CA ILE A 43 -12.53 -15.27 5.42
C ILE A 43 -12.25 -16.67 5.96
N ALA A 44 -11.16 -16.88 6.70
CA ALA A 44 -10.88 -18.18 7.31
C ALA A 44 -11.99 -18.62 8.27
N GLY A 45 -12.55 -17.69 9.04
CA GLY A 45 -13.73 -17.92 9.87
C GLY A 45 -14.95 -18.33 9.04
N PHE A 46 -15.23 -17.61 7.96
CA PHE A 46 -16.34 -17.89 7.06
C PHE A 46 -16.22 -19.27 6.37
N VAL A 47 -15.03 -19.61 5.84
CA VAL A 47 -14.75 -20.91 5.22
C VAL A 47 -14.98 -22.04 6.21
N ARG A 48 -14.56 -21.84 7.47
CA ARG A 48 -14.82 -22.80 8.55
C ARG A 48 -16.32 -22.94 8.84
N SER A 49 -17.05 -21.85 8.98
CA SER A 49 -18.52 -21.87 9.19
C SER A 49 -19.25 -22.61 8.06
N ARG A 50 -18.78 -22.47 6.81
CA ARG A 50 -19.30 -23.23 5.66
C ARG A 50 -19.06 -24.74 5.75
N SER A 51 -17.90 -25.14 6.28
CA SER A 51 -17.58 -26.56 6.46
C SER A 51 -18.45 -27.24 7.53
N GLY A 52 -19.00 -26.46 8.47
CA GLY A 52 -19.94 -26.89 9.51
C GLY A 52 -21.43 -26.68 9.17
N LEU A 53 -21.74 -26.09 8.01
CA LEU A 53 -23.08 -25.78 7.49
C LEU A 53 -23.93 -24.79 8.33
N ASP A 54 -23.30 -23.89 9.08
CA ASP A 54 -24.01 -22.81 9.77
C ASP A 54 -24.50 -21.71 8.80
N TRP A 55 -23.82 -21.55 7.65
CA TRP A 55 -24.21 -20.57 6.64
C TRP A 55 -24.04 -21.15 5.22
N VAL A 56 -25.16 -21.41 4.57
CA VAL A 56 -25.24 -22.08 3.26
C VAL A 56 -26.24 -21.38 2.34
N GLY A 57 -26.03 -21.49 1.03
CA GLY A 57 -26.91 -20.94 0.00
C GLY A 57 -26.18 -20.01 -0.99
N PRO A 58 -26.87 -19.54 -2.04
CA PRO A 58 -26.27 -18.72 -3.10
C PRO A 58 -25.61 -17.43 -2.59
N ALA A 59 -26.27 -16.74 -1.64
CA ALA A 59 -25.72 -15.50 -1.06
C ALA A 59 -24.39 -15.73 -0.31
N ALA A 60 -24.25 -16.87 0.39
CA ALA A 60 -23.01 -17.22 1.06
C ALA A 60 -21.87 -17.50 0.05
N LEU A 61 -22.20 -18.13 -1.10
CA LEU A 61 -21.23 -18.35 -2.17
C LEU A 61 -20.78 -17.02 -2.79
N GLU A 62 -21.71 -16.12 -3.14
CA GLU A 62 -21.39 -14.81 -3.72
C GLU A 62 -20.54 -13.95 -2.79
N PHE A 63 -20.88 -13.92 -1.49
CA PHE A 63 -20.09 -13.23 -0.49
C PHE A 63 -18.66 -13.77 -0.43
N SER A 64 -18.48 -15.09 -0.47
CA SER A 64 -17.16 -15.71 -0.41
C SER A 64 -16.26 -15.31 -1.58
N TRP A 65 -16.79 -15.30 -2.80
CA TRP A 65 -16.05 -14.84 -3.98
C TRP A 65 -15.72 -13.36 -3.92
N ALA A 66 -16.66 -12.52 -3.48
CA ALA A 66 -16.41 -11.09 -3.33
C ALA A 66 -15.32 -10.81 -2.27
N ALA A 67 -15.29 -11.58 -1.18
CA ALA A 67 -14.28 -11.47 -0.14
C ALA A 67 -12.89 -11.93 -0.63
N ASP A 68 -12.82 -13.05 -1.36
CA ASP A 68 -11.58 -13.53 -1.97
C ASP A 68 -11.01 -12.52 -2.97
N ASP A 69 -11.87 -11.91 -3.79
CA ASP A 69 -11.44 -10.87 -4.74
C ASP A 69 -10.94 -9.60 -4.04
N LEU A 70 -11.62 -9.16 -2.97
CA LEU A 70 -11.16 -8.03 -2.15
C LEU A 70 -9.77 -8.30 -1.55
N VAL A 71 -9.53 -9.50 -1.00
CA VAL A 71 -8.20 -9.87 -0.47
C VAL A 71 -7.14 -9.85 -1.56
N ARG A 72 -7.45 -10.39 -2.75
CA ARG A 72 -6.54 -10.34 -3.89
C ARG A 72 -6.14 -8.90 -4.23
N GLN A 73 -7.13 -8.01 -4.39
CA GLN A 73 -6.88 -6.60 -4.72
C GLN A 73 -6.06 -5.88 -3.64
N LEU A 74 -6.33 -6.15 -2.36
CA LEU A 74 -5.57 -5.56 -1.26
C LEU A 74 -4.12 -6.07 -1.19
N ARG A 75 -3.88 -7.34 -1.53
CA ARG A 75 -2.52 -7.89 -1.63
C ARG A 75 -1.73 -7.22 -2.75
N GLU A 76 -2.36 -7.01 -3.90
CA GLU A 76 -1.78 -6.24 -5.01
C GLU A 76 -1.44 -4.80 -4.58
N ALA A 77 -2.36 -4.12 -3.90
CA ALA A 77 -2.15 -2.78 -3.37
C ALA A 77 -1.01 -2.73 -2.32
N SER A 78 -0.93 -3.71 -1.42
CA SER A 78 0.15 -3.83 -0.44
C SER A 78 1.51 -3.99 -1.13
N SER A 79 1.59 -4.87 -2.13
CA SER A 79 2.82 -5.07 -2.90
C SER A 79 3.27 -3.80 -3.62
N ALA A 80 2.32 -3.06 -4.22
CA ALA A 80 2.60 -1.78 -4.85
C ALA A 80 3.09 -0.71 -3.85
N LEU A 81 2.52 -0.67 -2.65
CA LEU A 81 2.95 0.23 -1.57
C LEU A 81 4.36 -0.13 -1.07
N ASP A 82 4.67 -1.41 -0.89
CA ASP A 82 6.01 -1.85 -0.48
C ASP A 82 7.08 -1.47 -1.51
N GLU A 83 6.75 -1.61 -2.79
CA GLU A 83 7.63 -1.18 -3.89
C GLU A 83 7.82 0.35 -3.90
N ALA A 84 6.73 1.11 -3.70
CA ALA A 84 6.79 2.56 -3.60
C ALA A 84 7.62 3.01 -2.38
N LEU A 85 7.49 2.35 -1.24
CA LEU A 85 8.30 2.60 -0.04
C LEU A 85 9.78 2.33 -0.29
N ARG A 86 10.11 1.21 -0.93
CA ARG A 86 11.50 0.87 -1.26
C ARG A 86 12.14 1.96 -2.13
N ARG A 87 11.44 2.40 -3.18
CA ARG A 87 11.89 3.48 -4.07
C ARG A 87 12.02 4.81 -3.33
N SER A 88 11.04 5.15 -2.49
CA SER A 88 11.03 6.41 -1.73
C SER A 88 12.16 6.48 -0.71
N ARG A 89 12.46 5.38 -0.01
CA ARG A 89 13.62 5.27 0.89
C ARG A 89 14.95 5.42 0.14
N GLY A 90 15.07 4.79 -1.03
CA GLY A 90 16.24 4.95 -1.89
C GLY A 90 16.46 6.39 -2.33
N ALA A 91 15.38 7.09 -2.74
CA ALA A 91 15.44 8.49 -3.11
C ALA A 91 15.81 9.40 -1.92
N ALA A 92 15.20 9.19 -0.75
CA ALA A 92 15.52 9.96 0.46
C ALA A 92 16.99 9.78 0.87
N SER A 93 17.51 8.54 0.82
CA SER A 93 18.92 8.26 1.11
C SER A 93 19.88 8.96 0.14
N ALA A 94 19.52 9.06 -1.13
CA ALA A 94 20.33 9.75 -2.14
C ALA A 94 20.34 11.28 -1.92
N ILE A 95 19.22 11.86 -1.49
CA ILE A 95 19.12 13.28 -1.14
C ILE A 95 20.03 13.59 0.05
N SER A 96 19.99 12.78 1.12
CA SER A 96 20.83 13.00 2.29
C SER A 96 22.32 12.84 1.98
N ALA A 97 22.71 11.83 1.20
CA ALA A 97 24.11 11.60 0.82
C ALA A 97 24.70 12.72 -0.05
N GLY A 98 23.87 13.42 -0.83
CA GLY A 98 24.30 14.57 -1.64
C GLY A 98 24.46 15.88 -0.87
N ILE A 99 24.04 15.93 0.40
CA ILE A 99 24.17 17.10 1.28
C ILE A 99 25.50 17.05 2.08
N ASP A 100 26.03 15.85 2.32
CA ASP A 100 27.27 15.62 3.07
C ASP A 100 28.55 15.60 2.19
N GLY A 101 28.41 15.84 0.87
CA GLY A 101 29.49 15.74 -0.14
C GLY A 101 29.98 17.06 -0.70
#